data_AF-A0A7R9THT0-F1
#
_entry.id   AF-A0A7R9THT0-F1
#
_cell.length_a   1.000
_cell.length_b   1.000
_cell.length_c   1.000
_cell.angle_alpha   90.00
_cell.angle_beta   90.00
_cell.angle_gamma   90.00
#
_symmetry.space_group_name_H-M   'P 1'
#
loop_
_entity.id
_entity.type
_entity.pdbx_description
1 polymer ?
#
loop_
_entity_poly.entity_id
_entity_poly.type
_entity_poly.pdbx_seq_one_letter_code
_entity_poly.pdbx_strand_id
1 'polypeptide(L)'
;SAQWAVGRSAAAVRYAAVAAIARLVASPTCDARALAELLTADAGNSELWGALQGALDEHYYSDTRLAAAQCISAMLQLTGAAGLTDDLRRKVYPELLKRLDDASDDVRMAACAALVAFWEATPADYCDANSEYCAAGVVVHMDDPDARMQEAACRVLEAAARRKPKQVREVVQQARHKHRAPHYCDRVVAACDAAT
;
A
#
# COMPACT_ATOMS: atom_id res chain seq x y z
N SER A 1 35.99 4.13 -0.80
CA SER A 1 35.67 5.45 -1.37
C SER A 1 34.71 6.16 -0.41
N ALA A 2 35.02 7.37 0.03
CA ALA A 2 34.11 8.15 0.86
C ALA A 2 33.10 8.85 -0.08
N GLN A 3 31.88 8.33 -0.15
CA GLN A 3 30.78 9.01 -0.85
C GLN A 3 30.22 10.09 0.07
N TRP A 4 30.38 11.35 -0.33
CA TRP A 4 29.79 12.49 0.36
C TRP A 4 28.27 12.46 0.14
N ALA A 5 27.52 11.97 1.14
CA ALA A 5 26.06 11.86 1.06
C ALA A 5 25.40 13.18 1.53
N VAL A 6 25.28 14.16 0.63
CA VAL A 6 24.35 15.28 0.82
C VAL A 6 22.97 14.69 1.13
N GLY A 7 22.36 15.06 2.25
CA GLY A 7 21.01 14.63 2.61
C GLY A 7 20.89 13.59 3.73
N ARG A 8 22.00 13.07 4.30
CA ARG A 8 21.95 12.16 5.46
C ARG A 8 21.16 12.75 6.64
N SER A 9 21.35 14.03 6.95
CA SER A 9 20.59 14.71 8.01
C SER A 9 19.10 14.82 7.68
N ALA A 10 18.74 15.09 6.42
CA ALA A 10 17.35 15.19 5.99
C ALA A 10 16.64 13.83 6.03
N ALA A 11 17.33 12.76 5.62
CA ALA A 11 16.82 11.39 5.71
C ALA A 11 16.61 10.96 7.17
N ALA A 12 17.54 11.28 8.07
CA ALA A 12 17.40 10.99 9.50
C ALA A 12 16.19 11.74 10.12
N VAL A 13 15.96 13.00 9.73
CA VAL A 13 14.78 13.76 10.16
C VAL A 13 13.49 13.14 9.63
N ARG A 14 13.43 12.74 8.35
CA ARG A 14 12.28 12.02 7.78
C ARG A 14 12.00 10.72 8.53
N TYR A 15 13.03 9.90 8.74
CA TYR A 15 12.90 8.66 9.49
C TYR A 15 12.37 8.91 10.91
N ALA A 16 12.95 9.87 11.63
CA ALA A 16 12.52 10.20 12.99
C ALA A 16 11.07 10.71 13.01
N ALA A 17 10.65 11.53 12.04
CA ALA A 17 9.28 12.00 11.91
C ALA A 17 8.31 10.84 11.66
N VAL A 18 8.62 9.96 10.71
CA VAL A 18 7.78 8.78 10.40
C VAL A 18 7.71 7.83 11.60
N ALA A 19 8.83 7.58 12.27
CA ALA A 19 8.84 6.76 13.48
C ALA A 19 8.00 7.37 14.61
N ALA A 20 8.02 8.70 14.76
CA ALA A 20 7.17 9.40 15.72
C ALA A 20 5.68 9.27 15.36
N ILE A 21 5.31 9.44 14.08
CA ILE A 21 3.93 9.24 13.61
C ILE A 21 3.48 7.80 13.83
N ALA A 22 4.31 6.80 13.47
CA ALA A 22 3.98 5.39 13.68
C ALA A 22 3.73 5.07 15.16
N ARG A 23 4.54 5.63 16.07
CA ARG A 23 4.32 5.50 17.52
C ARG A 23 3.06 6.21 17.99
N LEU A 24 2.73 7.37 17.42
CA LEU A 24 1.49 8.09 17.72
C LEU A 24 0.28 7.24 17.31
N VAL A 25 0.29 6.70 16.09
CA VAL A 25 -0.79 5.86 15.53
C VAL A 25 -0.98 4.59 16.35
N ALA A 26 0.10 3.99 16.84
CA ALA A 26 0.05 2.82 17.71
C ALA A 26 -0.38 3.13 19.16
N SER A 27 -0.47 4.41 19.54
CA SER A 27 -0.89 4.81 20.87
C SER A 27 -2.39 4.61 21.05
N PRO A 28 -2.86 4.08 22.20
CA PRO A 28 -4.29 3.99 22.50
C PRO A 28 -4.97 5.36 22.63
N THR A 29 -4.18 6.44 22.73
CA THR A 29 -4.67 7.82 22.79
C THR A 29 -4.81 8.47 21.41
N CYS A 30 -4.45 7.77 20.34
CA CYS A 30 -4.60 8.32 18.99
C CYS A 30 -6.08 8.35 18.61
N ASP A 31 -6.62 9.55 18.43
CA ASP A 31 -7.97 9.72 17.92
C ASP A 31 -7.98 9.47 16.41
N ALA A 32 -8.58 8.35 16.00
CA ALA A 32 -8.73 7.96 14.61
C ALA A 32 -9.44 9.03 13.77
N ARG A 33 -10.39 9.76 14.36
CA ARG A 33 -11.12 10.83 13.66
C ARG A 33 -10.22 12.02 13.39
N ALA A 34 -9.49 12.49 14.41
CA ALA A 34 -8.56 13.61 14.25
C ALA A 34 -7.45 13.28 13.23
N LEU A 35 -6.96 12.04 13.24
CA LEU A 35 -5.98 11.58 12.25
C LEU A 35 -6.56 11.56 10.83
N ALA A 36 -7.80 11.09 10.66
CA ALA A 36 -8.49 11.10 9.37
C ALA A 36 -8.71 12.52 8.85
N GLU A 37 -9.11 13.46 9.71
CA GLU A 37 -9.25 14.89 9.37
C GLU A 37 -7.90 15.47 8.92
N LEU A 38 -6.80 15.16 9.62
CA LEU A 38 -5.46 15.60 9.23
C LEU A 38 -5.00 15.01 7.89
N LEU A 39 -5.26 13.72 7.66
CA LEU A 39 -4.91 13.05 6.40
C LEU A 39 -5.63 13.63 5.20
N THR A 40 -6.94 13.85 5.36
CA THR A 40 -7.83 14.24 4.27
C THR A 40 -7.89 15.75 4.03
N ALA A 41 -7.26 16.55 4.91
CA ALA A 41 -7.09 17.99 4.73
C ALA A 41 -6.50 18.34 3.35
N ASP A 42 -6.87 19.52 2.85
CA ASP A 42 -6.42 20.07 1.56
C ASP A 42 -6.61 19.11 0.37
N ALA A 43 -7.75 18.40 0.34
CA ALA A 43 -8.06 17.37 -0.66
C ALA A 43 -6.99 16.27 -0.72
N GLY A 44 -6.50 15.85 0.45
CA GLY A 44 -5.42 14.88 0.59
C GLY A 44 -4.06 15.42 0.13
N ASN A 45 -3.82 16.74 0.18
CA ASN A 45 -2.50 17.36 0.03
C ASN A 45 -1.93 17.79 1.39
N SER A 46 -2.38 17.16 2.47
CA SER A 46 -1.90 17.45 3.82
C SER A 46 -0.38 17.32 3.91
N GLU A 47 0.23 18.14 4.78
CA GLU A 47 1.67 18.04 5.07
C GLU A 47 2.05 16.64 5.55
N LEU A 48 1.14 15.98 6.27
CA LEU A 48 1.31 14.60 6.71
C LEU A 48 1.46 13.64 5.51
N TRP A 49 0.59 13.73 4.51
CA TRP A 49 0.73 12.93 3.30
C TRP A 49 2.02 13.27 2.54
N GLY A 50 2.34 14.55 2.38
CA GLY A 50 3.58 14.99 1.72
C GLY A 50 4.84 14.44 2.40
N ALA A 51 4.88 14.41 3.73
CA ALA A 51 5.98 13.85 4.50
C ALA A 51 6.11 12.33 4.32
N LEU A 52 4.99 11.60 4.33
CA LEU A 52 4.97 10.15 4.09
C LEU A 52 5.42 9.80 2.67
N GLN A 53 4.92 10.54 1.67
CA GLN A 53 5.34 10.38 0.28
C GLN A 53 6.84 10.63 0.12
N GLY A 54 7.37 11.73 0.68
CA GLY A 54 8.80 12.01 0.63
C GLY A 54 9.66 10.98 1.36
N ALA A 55 9.12 10.28 2.36
CA ALA A 55 9.80 9.19 3.04
C ALA A 55 9.75 7.87 2.24
N LEU A 56 8.65 7.58 1.55
CA LEU A 56 8.55 6.46 0.61
C LEU A 56 9.53 6.62 -0.57
N ASP A 57 9.76 7.85 -1.04
CA ASP A 57 10.67 8.15 -2.15
C ASP A 57 12.14 8.32 -1.73
N GLU A 58 12.49 8.04 -0.47
CA GLU A 58 13.86 8.07 0.00
C GLU A 58 14.76 7.10 -0.80
N HIS A 59 15.76 7.63 -1.50
CA HIS A 59 16.57 6.83 -2.41
C HIS A 59 17.56 5.89 -1.69
N TYR A 60 18.17 6.34 -0.60
CA TYR A 60 19.35 5.65 -0.07
C TYR A 60 19.05 4.74 1.13
N TYR A 61 18.03 5.07 1.91
CA TYR A 61 17.77 4.42 3.19
C TYR A 61 16.47 3.63 3.12
N SER A 62 16.59 2.30 2.97
CA SER A 62 15.46 1.37 2.99
C SER A 62 14.64 1.47 4.28
N ASP A 63 15.29 1.73 5.41
CA ASP A 63 14.61 1.84 6.72
C ASP A 63 13.60 2.99 6.75
N THR A 64 13.89 4.09 6.04
CA THR A 64 12.96 5.22 5.90
C THR A 64 11.74 4.84 5.07
N ARG A 65 11.96 4.14 3.94
CA ARG A 65 10.86 3.66 3.09
C ARG A 65 10.02 2.60 3.80
N LEU A 66 10.67 1.69 4.50
CA LEU A 66 10.03 0.65 5.31
C LEU A 66 9.15 1.26 6.39
N ALA A 67 9.71 2.17 7.19
CA ALA A 67 8.97 2.87 8.23
C ALA A 67 7.77 3.63 7.63
N ALA A 68 7.92 4.25 6.46
CA ALA A 68 6.83 4.98 5.81
C ALA A 68 5.71 4.04 5.35
N ALA A 69 6.03 2.92 4.70
CA ALA A 69 5.04 1.93 4.29
C ALA A 69 4.30 1.32 5.49
N GLN A 70 5.01 0.99 6.57
CA GLN A 70 4.41 0.51 7.82
C GLN A 70 3.51 1.57 8.47
N CYS A 71 3.95 2.83 8.50
CA CYS A 71 3.18 3.94 9.03
C CYS A 71 1.88 4.14 8.24
N ILE A 72 1.94 4.12 6.91
CA ILE A 72 0.74 4.21 6.05
C ILE A 72 -0.20 3.05 6.34
N SER A 73 0.30 1.81 6.42
CA SER A 73 -0.54 0.65 6.76
C SER A 73 -1.28 0.84 8.09
N ALA A 74 -0.55 1.24 9.14
CA ALA A 74 -1.13 1.45 10.47
C ALA A 74 -2.17 2.58 10.48
N MET A 75 -1.90 3.67 9.77
CA MET A 75 -2.82 4.80 9.65
C MET A 75 -4.11 4.38 8.95
N LEU A 76 -4.01 3.68 7.82
CA LEU A 76 -5.18 3.19 7.08
C LEU A 76 -6.02 2.21 7.89
N GLN A 77 -5.37 1.32 8.66
CA GLN A 77 -6.06 0.41 9.57
C GLN A 77 -6.81 1.16 10.68
N LEU A 78 -6.21 2.22 11.24
CA LEU A 78 -6.81 3.00 12.31
C LEU A 78 -7.98 3.87 11.80
N THR A 79 -7.81 4.55 10.67
CA THR A 79 -8.80 5.51 10.15
C THR A 79 -9.88 4.85 9.30
N GLY A 80 -9.59 3.67 8.73
CA GLY A 80 -10.46 3.01 7.76
C GLY A 80 -10.86 3.92 6.61
N ALA A 81 -12.10 3.80 6.16
CA ALA A 81 -12.63 4.58 5.03
C ALA A 81 -12.62 6.10 5.27
N ALA A 82 -12.65 6.57 6.51
CA ALA A 82 -12.64 7.99 6.84
C ALA A 82 -11.29 8.66 6.51
N GLY A 83 -10.19 7.90 6.54
CA GLY A 83 -8.85 8.42 6.24
C GLY A 83 -8.48 8.42 4.76
N LEU A 84 -9.40 8.03 3.87
CA LEU A 84 -9.17 7.99 2.43
C LEU A 84 -10.33 8.70 1.70
N THR A 85 -10.06 9.92 1.22
CA THR A 85 -10.87 10.50 0.14
C THR A 85 -10.48 9.88 -1.18
N ASP A 86 -11.32 9.99 -2.21
CA ASP A 86 -10.96 9.45 -3.54
C ASP A 86 -9.73 10.13 -4.15
N ASP A 87 -9.53 11.41 -3.86
CA ASP A 87 -8.33 12.15 -4.26
C ASP A 87 -7.08 11.59 -3.59
N LEU A 88 -7.16 11.31 -2.28
CA LEU A 88 -6.06 10.69 -1.56
C LEU A 88 -5.83 9.25 -2.03
N ARG A 89 -6.88 8.47 -2.31
CA ARG A 89 -6.73 7.10 -2.86
C ARG A 89 -5.90 7.10 -4.14
N ARG A 90 -6.18 8.03 -5.05
CA ARG A 90 -5.45 8.19 -6.33
C ARG A 90 -3.99 8.62 -6.17
N LYS A 91 -3.59 9.07 -4.98
CA LYS A 91 -2.18 9.38 -4.63
C LYS A 91 -1.52 8.24 -3.87
N VAL A 92 -2.26 7.57 -2.97
CA VAL A 92 -1.71 6.55 -2.09
C VAL A 92 -1.34 5.27 -2.84
N TYR A 93 -2.28 4.69 -3.59
CA TYR A 93 -2.02 3.38 -4.18
C TYR A 93 -0.86 3.41 -5.20
N PRO A 94 -0.68 4.43 -6.07
CA PRO A 94 0.44 4.45 -7.01
C PRO A 94 1.79 4.47 -6.28
N GLU A 95 1.91 5.23 -5.19
CA GLU A 95 3.14 5.28 -4.41
C GLU A 95 3.45 3.94 -3.74
N LEU A 96 2.43 3.20 -3.29
CA LEU A 96 2.61 1.85 -2.75
C LEU A 96 2.97 0.83 -3.84
N LEU A 97 2.37 0.91 -5.03
CA LEU A 97 2.72 0.04 -6.16
C LEU A 97 4.20 0.18 -6.55
N LYS A 98 4.73 1.40 -6.59
CA LYS A 98 6.17 1.64 -6.84
C LYS A 98 7.08 0.92 -5.84
N ARG A 99 6.60 0.62 -4.63
CA ARG A 99 7.38 -0.07 -3.59
C ARG A 99 7.33 -1.59 -3.71
N LEU A 100 6.50 -2.16 -4.58
CA LEU A 100 6.53 -3.60 -4.89
C LEU A 100 7.78 -3.99 -5.71
N ASP A 101 8.39 -3.01 -6.40
CA ASP A 101 9.65 -3.11 -7.14
C ASP A 101 10.87 -2.58 -6.33
N ASP A 102 10.73 -2.41 -5.00
CA ASP A 102 11.82 -1.96 -4.16
C ASP A 102 12.97 -2.99 -4.11
N ALA A 103 14.22 -2.53 -3.94
CA ALA A 103 15.37 -3.42 -3.78
C ALA A 103 15.37 -4.17 -2.43
N SER A 104 14.60 -3.70 -1.44
CA SER A 104 14.46 -4.34 -0.13
C SER A 104 13.16 -5.13 -0.03
N ASP A 105 13.27 -6.44 0.18
CA ASP A 105 12.10 -7.31 0.39
C ASP A 105 11.23 -6.86 1.57
N ASP A 106 11.83 -6.32 2.64
CA ASP A 106 11.06 -5.82 3.79
C ASP A 106 10.15 -4.65 3.37
N VAL A 107 10.64 -3.76 2.49
CA VAL A 107 9.84 -2.64 1.96
C VAL A 107 8.72 -3.17 1.07
N ARG A 108 9.02 -4.15 0.20
CA ARG A 108 8.02 -4.79 -0.67
C ARG A 108 6.89 -5.45 0.14
N MET A 109 7.26 -6.18 1.19
CA MET A 109 6.31 -6.83 2.09
C MET A 109 5.47 -5.81 2.88
N ALA A 110 6.08 -4.72 3.35
CA ALA A 110 5.35 -3.63 4.01
C ALA A 110 4.40 -2.90 3.05
N ALA A 111 4.77 -2.73 1.79
CA ALA A 111 3.91 -2.17 0.76
C ALA A 111 2.69 -3.07 0.48
N CYS A 112 2.86 -4.39 0.42
CA CYS A 112 1.73 -5.33 0.36
C CYS A 112 0.80 -5.18 1.57
N ALA A 113 1.33 -5.11 2.78
CA ALA A 113 0.51 -4.92 3.98
C ALA A 113 -0.30 -3.60 3.92
N ALA A 114 0.34 -2.51 3.48
CA ALA A 114 -0.32 -1.23 3.29
C ALA A 114 -1.40 -1.28 2.20
N LEU A 115 -1.17 -2.02 1.10
CA LEU A 115 -2.17 -2.23 0.05
C LEU A 115 -3.37 -3.07 0.52
N VAL A 116 -3.17 -4.05 1.40
CA VAL A 116 -4.29 -4.75 2.06
C VAL A 116 -5.12 -3.75 2.85
N ALA A 117 -4.50 -2.94 3.71
CA ALA A 117 -5.19 -1.92 4.50
C ALA A 117 -5.91 -0.88 3.62
N PHE A 118 -5.29 -0.49 2.50
CA PHE A 118 -5.91 0.38 1.49
C PHE A 118 -7.22 -0.22 0.95
N TRP A 119 -7.21 -1.49 0.54
CA TRP A 119 -8.42 -2.15 0.04
C TRP A 119 -9.48 -2.35 1.12
N GLU A 120 -9.08 -2.65 2.36
CA GLU A 120 -10.00 -2.74 3.48
C GLU A 120 -10.68 -1.40 3.79
N ALA A 121 -9.98 -0.29 3.60
CA ALA A 121 -10.51 1.08 3.72
C ALA A 121 -11.19 1.62 2.44
N THR A 122 -11.28 0.81 1.37
CA THR A 122 -11.86 1.23 0.09
C THR A 122 -13.33 0.83 0.00
N PRO A 123 -14.24 1.76 -0.36
CA PRO A 123 -15.65 1.46 -0.52
C PRO A 123 -15.91 0.70 -1.84
N ALA A 124 -17.03 -0.01 -1.91
CA ALA A 124 -17.37 -0.85 -3.06
C ALA A 124 -17.63 -0.04 -4.35
N ASP A 125 -18.03 1.23 -4.21
CA ASP A 125 -18.32 2.16 -5.31
C ASP A 125 -17.09 2.96 -5.79
N TYR A 126 -15.89 2.65 -5.30
CA TYR A 126 -14.65 3.28 -5.76
C TYR A 126 -14.47 3.12 -7.29
N CYS A 127 -13.68 3.97 -7.94
CA CYS A 127 -13.56 3.95 -9.40
C CYS A 127 -13.03 2.60 -9.95
N ASP A 128 -13.76 2.02 -10.91
CA ASP A 128 -13.40 0.74 -11.54
C ASP A 128 -12.04 0.80 -12.26
N ALA A 129 -11.78 1.83 -13.06
CA ALA A 129 -10.52 1.96 -13.80
C ALA A 129 -9.30 2.05 -12.87
N ASN A 130 -9.40 2.80 -11.76
CA ASN A 130 -8.32 2.86 -10.76
C ASN A 130 -8.15 1.51 -10.04
N SER A 131 -9.25 0.79 -9.84
CA SER A 131 -9.23 -0.51 -9.19
C SER A 131 -8.57 -1.58 -10.06
N GLU A 132 -8.89 -1.60 -11.36
CA GLU A 132 -8.24 -2.45 -12.36
C GLU A 132 -6.75 -2.15 -12.46
N TYR A 133 -6.37 -0.86 -12.53
CA TYR A 133 -4.97 -0.46 -12.59
C TYR A 133 -4.20 -0.91 -11.35
N CYS A 134 -4.76 -0.71 -10.15
CA CYS A 134 -4.14 -1.16 -8.91
C CYS A 134 -3.99 -2.69 -8.87
N ALA A 135 -5.05 -3.43 -9.23
CA ALA A 135 -4.99 -4.89 -9.30
C ALA A 135 -3.96 -5.38 -10.32
N ALA A 136 -3.86 -4.75 -11.50
CA ALA A 136 -2.88 -5.09 -12.52
C ALA A 136 -1.43 -4.82 -12.09
N GLY A 137 -1.21 -3.77 -11.30
CA GLY A 137 0.09 -3.51 -10.68
C GLY A 137 0.50 -4.59 -9.68
N VAL A 138 -0.45 -5.18 -8.95
CA VAL A 138 -0.18 -6.22 -7.95
C VAL A 138 -0.06 -7.62 -8.57
N VAL A 139 -0.88 -7.93 -9.58
CA VAL A 139 -1.04 -9.31 -10.10
C VAL A 139 0.28 -9.91 -10.55
N VAL A 140 1.17 -9.12 -11.15
CA VAL A 140 2.48 -9.58 -11.64
C VAL A 140 3.36 -10.13 -10.53
N HIS A 141 3.21 -9.65 -9.29
CA HIS A 141 3.98 -10.09 -8.14
C HIS A 141 3.46 -11.40 -7.52
N MET A 142 2.30 -11.92 -7.95
CA MET A 142 1.92 -13.31 -7.61
C MET A 142 2.77 -14.35 -8.34
N ASP A 143 3.56 -13.94 -9.34
CA ASP A 143 4.53 -14.81 -10.04
C ASP A 143 5.99 -14.53 -9.64
N ASP A 144 6.19 -13.84 -8.51
CA ASP A 144 7.51 -13.54 -7.97
C ASP A 144 8.34 -14.81 -7.66
N PRO A 145 9.68 -14.81 -7.78
CA PRO A 145 10.49 -15.95 -7.35
C PRO A 145 10.45 -16.23 -5.83
N ASP A 146 10.18 -15.23 -4.97
CA ASP A 146 10.00 -15.42 -3.53
C ASP A 146 8.53 -15.77 -3.20
N ALA A 147 8.32 -16.98 -2.67
CA ALA A 147 7.00 -17.46 -2.24
C ALA A 147 6.32 -16.56 -1.19
N ARG A 148 7.10 -15.85 -0.35
CA ARG A 148 6.54 -14.89 0.61
C ARG A 148 5.92 -13.69 -0.10
N MET A 149 6.56 -13.23 -1.17
CA MET A 149 6.05 -12.14 -2.00
C MET A 149 4.81 -12.59 -2.78
N GLN A 150 4.82 -13.81 -3.34
CA GLN A 150 3.65 -14.39 -4.02
C GLN A 150 2.43 -14.42 -3.10
N GLU A 151 2.61 -14.93 -1.87
CA GLU A 151 1.55 -14.98 -0.85
C GLU A 151 1.08 -13.56 -0.47
N ALA A 152 1.99 -12.61 -0.29
CA ALA A 152 1.65 -11.24 0.07
C ALA A 152 0.84 -10.54 -1.05
N ALA A 153 1.27 -10.67 -2.30
CA ALA A 153 0.56 -10.15 -3.46
C ALA A 153 -0.83 -10.80 -3.62
N CYS A 154 -0.93 -12.11 -3.40
CA CYS A 154 -2.21 -12.82 -3.39
C CYS A 154 -3.17 -12.25 -2.34
N ARG A 155 -2.70 -12.00 -1.11
CA ARG A 155 -3.53 -11.41 -0.04
C ARG A 155 -4.03 -10.01 -0.36
N VAL A 156 -3.21 -9.20 -1.03
CA VAL A 156 -3.64 -7.88 -1.53
C VAL A 156 -4.80 -8.04 -2.51
N LEU A 157 -4.71 -8.96 -3.46
CA LEU A 157 -5.77 -9.20 -4.43
C LEU A 157 -7.00 -9.88 -3.83
N GLU A 158 -6.85 -10.73 -2.82
CA GLU A 158 -7.99 -11.26 -2.04
C GLU A 158 -8.72 -10.13 -1.29
N ALA A 159 -7.99 -9.12 -0.78
CA ALA A 159 -8.60 -7.93 -0.17
C ALA A 159 -9.31 -7.06 -1.21
N ALA A 160 -8.69 -6.86 -2.37
CA ALA A 160 -9.29 -6.14 -3.50
C ALA A 160 -10.56 -6.85 -4.00
N ALA A 161 -10.55 -8.18 -4.08
CA ALA A 161 -11.67 -9.00 -4.53
C ALA A 161 -12.93 -8.79 -3.68
N ARG A 162 -12.78 -8.57 -2.36
CA ARG A 162 -13.90 -8.26 -1.45
C ARG A 162 -14.57 -6.92 -1.74
N ARG A 163 -13.89 -6.01 -2.45
CA ARG A 163 -14.42 -4.66 -2.79
C ARG A 163 -14.81 -4.56 -4.25
N LYS A 164 -14.03 -5.17 -5.13
CA LYS A 164 -14.08 -5.03 -6.59
C LYS A 164 -13.97 -6.39 -7.30
N PRO A 165 -14.87 -7.35 -7.01
CA PRO A 165 -14.73 -8.73 -7.46
C PRO A 165 -14.69 -8.86 -8.99
N LYS A 166 -15.47 -8.04 -9.70
CA LYS A 166 -15.50 -8.04 -11.17
C LYS A 166 -14.15 -7.62 -11.75
N GLN A 167 -13.65 -6.45 -11.36
CA GLN A 167 -12.40 -5.87 -11.87
C GLN A 167 -11.20 -6.78 -11.55
N VAL A 168 -11.13 -7.29 -10.32
CA VAL A 168 -10.05 -8.18 -9.89
C VAL A 168 -10.09 -9.51 -10.65
N ARG A 169 -11.28 -10.08 -10.88
CA ARG A 169 -11.43 -11.32 -11.65
C ARG A 169 -10.90 -11.16 -13.08
N GLU A 170 -11.29 -10.08 -13.77
CA GLU A 170 -10.86 -9.83 -15.14
C GLU A 170 -9.32 -9.75 -15.25
N VAL A 171 -8.67 -9.00 -14.34
CA VAL A 171 -7.21 -8.88 -14.28
C VAL A 171 -6.53 -10.23 -14.03
N VAL A 172 -7.00 -10.98 -13.02
CA VAL A 172 -6.38 -12.24 -12.62
C VAL A 172 -6.53 -13.32 -13.70
N GLN A 173 -7.68 -13.39 -14.36
CA GLN A 173 -7.92 -14.35 -15.45
C GLN A 173 -7.00 -14.09 -16.65
N GLN A 174 -6.77 -12.82 -16.99
CA GLN A 174 -5.85 -12.44 -18.06
C GLN A 174 -4.39 -12.81 -17.75
N ALA A 175 -3.99 -12.76 -16.48
CA ALA A 175 -2.63 -13.07 -16.06
C ALA A 175 -2.39 -14.58 -15.85
N ARG A 176 -3.42 -15.34 -15.44
CA ARG A 176 -3.33 -16.73 -14.98
C ARG A 176 -2.51 -17.66 -15.87
N HIS A 177 -2.72 -17.60 -17.19
CA HIS A 177 -2.04 -18.51 -18.14
C HIS A 177 -0.54 -18.24 -18.29
N LYS A 178 -0.04 -17.09 -17.78
CA LYS A 178 1.37 -16.69 -17.84
C LYS A 178 2.11 -17.01 -16.54
N HIS A 179 1.39 -17.27 -15.44
CA HIS A 179 1.99 -17.49 -14.13
C HIS A 179 2.48 -18.93 -13.97
N ARG A 180 3.64 -19.08 -13.32
CA ARG A 180 4.20 -20.36 -12.87
C ARG A 180 3.41 -20.96 -11.72
N ALA A 181 2.79 -20.11 -10.90
CA ALA A 181 2.00 -20.49 -9.72
C ALA A 181 0.50 -20.17 -9.90
N PRO A 182 -0.23 -20.87 -10.80
CA PRO A 182 -1.63 -20.55 -11.10
C PRO A 182 -2.59 -20.73 -9.92
N HIS A 183 -2.19 -21.47 -8.88
CA HIS A 183 -3.00 -21.69 -7.68
C HIS A 183 -3.28 -20.39 -6.89
N TYR A 184 -2.40 -19.40 -6.95
CA TYR A 184 -2.66 -18.07 -6.37
C TYR A 184 -3.76 -17.33 -7.13
N CYS A 185 -3.76 -17.42 -8.46
CA CYS A 185 -4.85 -16.88 -9.28
C CYS A 185 -6.18 -17.56 -8.93
N ASP A 186 -6.18 -18.89 -8.75
CA ASP A 186 -7.38 -19.66 -8.39
C ASP A 186 -7.94 -19.23 -7.01
N ARG A 187 -7.07 -18.95 -6.04
CA ARG A 187 -7.47 -18.40 -4.73
C ARG A 187 -8.15 -17.04 -4.85
N VAL A 188 -7.57 -16.12 -5.62
CA VAL A 188 -8.16 -14.78 -5.83
C VAL A 188 -9.50 -14.89 -6.55
N VAL A 189 -9.62 -15.75 -7.56
CA VAL A 189 -10.89 -16.01 -8.26
C VAL A 189 -11.96 -16.52 -7.30
N ALA A 190 -11.61 -17.44 -6.39
CA ALA A 190 -12.51 -17.93 -5.35
C ALA A 190 -12.92 -16.82 -4.35
N ALA A 191 -12.00 -15.91 -4.00
CA ALA A 191 -12.33 -14.75 -3.18
C ALA A 191 -13.31 -13.79 -3.89
N CYS A 192 -13.18 -13.62 -5.21
CA CYS A 192 -14.17 -12.86 -5.99
C CYS A 192 -15.54 -13.55 -6.00
N ASP A 193 -15.59 -14.89 -6.08
CA ASP A 193 -16.86 -15.65 -6.07
C ASP A 193 -17.56 -15.51 -4.72
N ALA A 194 -16.80 -15.51 -3.61
CA ALA A 194 -17.35 -15.35 -2.26
C ALA A 194 -17.86 -13.93 -1.94
N ALA A 195 -17.50 -12.93 -2.73
CA ALA A 195 -17.88 -11.52 -2.54
C ALA A 195 -19.13 -11.10 -3.33
N THR A 196 -19.71 -12.03 -4.10
CA THR A 196 -20.91 -11.82 -4.95
C THR A 196 -22.16 -12.25 -4.20
#